data_AF-A0A2T0VS11-F1
#
_entry.id   AF-A0A2T0VS11-F1
#
_cell.length_a   1.000
_cell.length_b   1.000
_cell.length_c   1.000
_cell.angle_alpha   90.00
_cell.angle_beta   90.00
_cell.angle_gamma   90.00
#
_symmetry.space_group_name_H-M   'P 1'
#
loop_
_entity.id
_entity.type
_entity.pdbx_description
1 polymer ?
#
loop_
_entity_poly.entity_id
_entity_poly.type
_entity_poly.pdbx_seq_one_letter_code
_entity_poly.pdbx_strand_id
1 'polypeptide(L)'
;MTSNPLPSVARLSRLLFETDPMHTCCRENGCVDEYERIARDLAARLRAGEASEAALRRVLADGFSDELVDQVRLEPVIDELEALIA
;
A
#
# COMPACT_ATOMS: atom_id res chain seq x y z
N MET A 1 -17.61 -6.24 -19.27
CA MET A 1 -16.71 -5.38 -18.47
C MET A 1 -16.81 -5.87 -17.05
N THR A 2 -15.92 -6.78 -16.66
CA THR A 2 -15.86 -7.30 -15.29
C THR A 2 -15.34 -6.17 -14.40
N SER A 3 -16.22 -5.57 -13.61
CA SER A 3 -15.80 -4.75 -12.47
C SER A 3 -15.10 -5.69 -11.49
N ASN A 4 -13.77 -5.77 -11.57
CA ASN A 4 -13.01 -6.54 -10.60
C ASN A 4 -13.18 -5.88 -9.23
N PRO A 5 -13.54 -6.62 -8.17
CA PRO A 5 -13.70 -6.02 -6.86
C PRO A 5 -12.34 -5.54 -6.36
N LEU A 6 -12.28 -4.27 -5.96
CA LEU A 6 -11.09 -3.70 -5.33
C LEU A 6 -10.59 -4.59 -4.18
N PRO A 7 -9.27 -4.71 -4.00
CA PRO A 7 -8.69 -5.59 -2.99
C PRO A 7 -9.18 -5.23 -1.58
N SER A 8 -9.33 -6.24 -0.73
CA SER A 8 -9.71 -6.04 0.67
C SER A 8 -8.57 -5.41 1.46
N VAL A 9 -8.90 -4.73 2.56
CA VAL A 9 -7.92 -4.13 3.48
C VAL A 9 -6.91 -5.17 3.95
N ALA A 10 -7.34 -6.40 4.27
CA ALA A 10 -6.44 -7.47 4.68
C ALA A 10 -5.43 -7.87 3.58
N ARG A 11 -5.83 -7.87 2.30
CA ARG A 11 -4.92 -8.16 1.19
C ARG A 11 -3.92 -7.02 0.98
N LEU A 12 -4.37 -5.78 1.05
CA LEU A 12 -3.51 -4.60 0.95
C LEU A 12 -2.51 -4.53 2.12
N SER A 13 -2.97 -4.76 3.35
CA SER A 13 -2.10 -4.79 4.53
C SER A 13 -1.05 -5.87 4.42
N ARG A 14 -1.43 -7.05 3.92
CA ARG A 14 -0.48 -8.15 3.69
C ARG A 14 0.53 -7.82 2.60
N LEU A 15 0.11 -7.23 1.49
CA LEU A 15 1.03 -6.78 0.44
C LEU A 15 2.03 -5.76 0.98
N LEU A 16 1.58 -4.74 1.71
CA LEU A 16 2.46 -3.73 2.30
C LEU A 16 3.42 -4.34 3.32
N PHE A 17 2.97 -5.32 4.10
CA PHE A 17 3.83 -6.06 5.03
C PHE A 17 4.86 -6.95 4.34
N GLU A 18 4.48 -7.65 3.26
CA GLU A 18 5.36 -8.55 2.52
C GLU A 18 6.42 -7.78 1.72
N THR A 19 6.04 -6.61 1.19
CA THR A 19 6.94 -5.73 0.41
C THR A 19 7.75 -4.78 1.29
N ASP A 20 7.24 -4.40 2.47
CA ASP A 20 7.83 -3.47 3.44
C ASP A 20 8.53 -2.25 2.77
N PRO A 21 7.78 -1.45 1.97
CA PRO A 21 8.38 -0.40 1.14
C PRO A 21 9.16 0.65 1.92
N MET A 22 8.82 0.82 3.21
CA MET A 22 9.42 1.81 4.08
C MET A 22 10.51 1.22 4.98
N HIS A 23 10.90 -0.05 4.78
CA HIS A 23 11.93 -0.74 5.57
C HIS A 23 11.74 -0.58 7.08
N THR A 24 10.51 -0.80 7.53
CA THR A 24 10.11 -0.56 8.93
C THR A 24 10.71 -1.59 9.90
N CYS A 25 11.40 -2.63 9.40
CA CYS A 25 11.87 -3.78 10.17
C CYS A 25 10.74 -4.55 10.86
N CYS A 26 9.48 -4.33 10.47
CA CYS A 26 8.32 -4.89 11.17
C CYS A 26 8.17 -6.41 11.02
N ARG A 27 8.80 -7.00 9.99
CA ARG A 27 8.92 -8.46 9.88
C ARG A 27 9.70 -9.09 11.04
N GLU A 28 10.64 -8.38 11.63
CA GLU A 28 11.50 -8.89 12.71
C GLU A 28 10.81 -8.83 14.07
N ASN A 29 9.86 -7.90 14.24
CA ASN A 29 9.12 -7.68 15.49
C ASN A 29 7.70 -8.26 15.51
N GLY A 30 7.21 -8.84 14.40
CA GLY A 30 5.90 -9.48 14.33
C GLY A 30 4.70 -8.53 14.48
N CYS A 31 4.91 -7.21 14.32
CA CYS A 31 3.84 -6.22 14.31
C CYS A 31 3.17 -6.19 12.94
N VAL A 32 2.09 -6.96 12.82
CA VAL A 32 1.29 -7.11 11.58
C VAL A 32 0.22 -6.03 11.41
N ASP A 33 0.03 -5.17 12.41
CA ASP A 33 -1.08 -4.21 12.55
C ASP A 33 -0.76 -2.77 12.07
N GLU A 34 0.51 -2.39 11.90
CA GLU A 34 0.88 -1.04 11.46
C GLU A 34 0.41 -0.72 10.03
N TYR A 35 0.52 -1.69 9.13
CA TYR A 35 0.07 -1.51 7.75
C TYR A 35 -1.44 -1.58 7.59
N GLU A 36 -2.21 -1.99 8.62
CA GLU A 36 -3.67 -2.07 8.52
C GLU A 36 -4.28 -0.68 8.34
N ARG A 37 -3.77 0.33 9.05
CA ARG A 37 -4.21 1.72 8.89
C ARG A 37 -3.93 2.23 7.48
N ILE A 38 -2.69 2.05 7.01
CA ILE A 38 -2.26 2.46 5.66
C ILE A 38 -3.09 1.75 4.59
N ALA A 39 -3.38 0.46 4.79
CA ALA A 39 -4.20 -0.35 3.90
C ALA A 39 -5.67 0.10 3.84
N ARG A 40 -6.26 0.55 4.96
CA ARG A 40 -7.61 1.13 4.97
C ARG A 40 -7.66 2.42 4.15
N ASP A 41 -6.69 3.30 4.35
CA ASP A 41 -6.62 4.57 3.65
C ASP A 41 -6.35 4.37 2.15
N LEU A 42 -5.51 3.38 1.80
CA LEU A 42 -5.25 2.97 0.42
C LEU A 42 -6.51 2.44 -0.25
N ALA A 43 -7.25 1.56 0.43
CA ALA A 43 -8.51 1.03 -0.08
C ALA A 43 -9.55 2.14 -0.33
N ALA A 44 -9.63 3.13 0.57
CA ALA A 44 -10.56 4.25 0.43
C ALA A 44 -10.23 5.11 -0.81
N ARG A 45 -8.95 5.39 -1.05
CA ARG A 45 -8.46 6.16 -2.21
C ARG A 45 -8.68 5.43 -3.53
N LEU A 46 -8.35 4.15 -3.59
CA LEU A 46 -8.63 3.31 -4.77
C LEU A 46 -10.14 3.25 -5.08
N ARG A 47 -10.99 3.16 -4.06
CA ARG A 47 -12.46 3.22 -4.21
C ARG A 47 -12.96 4.56 -4.73
N ALA A 48 -12.25 5.64 -4.43
CA ALA A 48 -12.51 6.98 -4.96
C ALA A 48 -12.05 7.15 -6.42
N GLY A 49 -11.38 6.14 -7.01
CA GLY A 49 -10.87 6.18 -8.37
C GLY A 49 -9.50 6.85 -8.51
N GLU A 50 -8.76 7.03 -7.41
CA GLU A 50 -7.35 7.47 -7.47
C GLU A 50 -6.50 6.34 -8.09
N ALA A 51 -5.54 6.70 -8.95
CA ALA A 51 -4.63 5.74 -9.56
C ALA A 51 -3.73 5.09 -8.50
N SER A 52 -3.37 3.81 -8.66
CA SER A 52 -2.70 3.04 -7.62
C SER A 52 -1.37 3.64 -7.16
N GLU A 53 -0.54 4.12 -8.10
CA GLU A 53 0.71 4.80 -7.78
C GLU A 53 0.48 6.07 -6.93
N ALA A 54 -0.44 6.93 -7.37
CA ALA A 54 -0.77 8.16 -6.65
C ALA A 54 -1.34 7.86 -5.26
N ALA A 55 -2.25 6.89 -5.17
CA ALA A 55 -2.86 6.48 -3.91
C ALA A 55 -1.83 5.91 -2.93
N LEU A 56 -0.96 5.00 -3.39
CA LEU A 56 0.08 4.37 -2.59
C LEU A 56 1.07 5.40 -2.05
N ARG A 57 1.60 6.26 -2.92
CA ARG A 57 2.57 7.28 -2.54
C ARG A 57 2.01 8.21 -1.46
N ARG A 58 0.74 8.58 -1.59
CA ARG A 58 0.06 9.51 -0.67
C ARG A 58 -0.18 8.90 0.71
N VAL A 59 -0.63 7.65 0.79
CA VAL A 59 -0.82 6.99 2.11
C VAL A 59 0.50 6.71 2.81
N LEU A 60 1.57 6.44 2.07
CA LEU A 60 2.90 6.30 2.65
C LEU A 60 3.43 7.65 3.13
N ALA A 61 3.25 8.73 2.36
CA ALA A 61 3.66 10.07 2.76
C ALA A 61 2.88 10.55 4.00
N ASP A 62 1.57 10.27 4.07
CA ASP A 62 0.73 10.59 5.24
C ASP A 62 1.24 9.86 6.52
N GLY A 63 1.85 8.68 6.39
CA GLY A 63 2.36 7.87 7.50
C GLY A 63 3.83 8.11 7.85
N PHE A 64 4.68 8.38 6.86
CA PHE A 64 6.14 8.39 6.98
C PHE A 64 6.83 9.67 6.49
N SER A 65 6.09 10.64 5.95
CA SER A 65 6.56 11.85 5.23
C SER A 65 7.00 11.63 3.78
N ASP A 66 6.77 12.63 2.94
CA ASP A 66 7.18 12.64 1.53
C ASP A 66 8.70 12.43 1.36
N GLU A 67 9.53 12.99 2.26
CA GLU A 67 10.98 12.91 2.17
C GLU A 67 11.49 11.46 2.30
N LEU A 68 10.87 10.63 3.15
CA LEU A 68 11.21 9.22 3.25
C LEU A 68 10.70 8.43 2.04
N VAL A 69 9.50 8.77 1.55
CA VAL A 69 8.90 8.08 0.40
C VAL A 69 9.69 8.35 -0.88
N ASP A 70 10.31 9.52 -1.02
CA ASP A 70 11.16 9.86 -2.17
C ASP A 70 12.48 9.10 -2.24
N GLN A 71 12.89 8.49 -1.14
CA GLN A 71 14.13 7.72 -1.06
C GLN A 71 13.92 6.24 -1.38
N VAL A 72 12.67 5.79 -1.51
CA VAL A 72 12.33 4.37 -1.74
C VAL A 72 11.82 4.15 -3.16
N ARG A 73 12.08 2.94 -3.69
CA ARG A 73 11.54 2.52 -4.98
C ARG A 73 10.18 1.87 -4.77
N LEU A 74 9.13 2.51 -5.26
CA LEU A 74 7.76 2.02 -5.12
C LEU A 74 7.30 1.15 -6.28
N GLU A 75 8.01 1.15 -7.42
CA GLU A 75 7.66 0.37 -8.60
C GLU A 75 7.28 -1.10 -8.30
N PRO A 76 8.06 -1.89 -7.53
CA PRO A 76 7.69 -3.28 -7.26
C PRO A 76 6.41 -3.43 -6.44
N VAL A 77 6.08 -2.46 -5.58
CA VAL A 77 4.85 -2.48 -4.77
C VAL A 77 3.65 -2.09 -5.62
N ILE A 78 3.85 -1.17 -6.57
CA ILE A 78 2.84 -0.74 -7.54
C ILE A 78 2.49 -1.91 -8.47
N ASP A 79 3.48 -2.62 -9.00
CA ASP A 79 3.25 -3.78 -9.87
C ASP A 79 2.41 -4.88 -9.19
N GLU A 80 2.74 -5.20 -7.93
CA GLU A 80 1.98 -6.16 -7.11
C GLU A 80 0.56 -5.64 -6.80
N LEU A 81 0.41 -4.34 -6.55
CA LEU A 81 -0.89 -3.71 -6.29
C LEU A 81 -1.80 -3.74 -7.51
N GLU A 82 -1.28 -3.39 -8.69
CA GLU A 82 -2.01 -3.47 -9.96
C GLU A 82 -2.41 -4.91 -10.28
N ALA A 83 -1.53 -5.88 -10.03
CA ALA A 83 -1.84 -7.30 -10.19
C ALA A 83 -2.96 -7.79 -9.25
N LEU A 84 -3.15 -7.16 -8.09
CA LEU A 84 -4.29 -7.44 -7.19
C LEU A 84 -5.61 -6.79 -7.64
N ILE A 85 -5.55 -5.78 -8.50
CA ILE A 85 -6.71 -5.01 -8.99
C ILE A 85 -7.17 -5.51 -10.37
N ALA A 86 -6.28 -6.12 -11.16
CA ALA A 86 -6.54 -6.71 -12.48
C ALA A 86 -7.46 -7.95 -12.43
#